data_AF-R5I295-F1
#
_entry.id   AF-R5I295-F1
#
_cell.length_a   1.000
_cell.length_b   1.000
_cell.length_c   1.000
_cell.angle_alpha   90.00
_cell.angle_beta   90.00
_cell.angle_gamma   90.00
#
_symmetry.space_group_name_H-M   'P 1'
#
loop_
_entity.id
_entity.type
_entity.pdbx_description
1 polymer ?
#
loop_
_entity_poly.entity_id
_entity_poly.type
_entity_poly.pdbx_seq_one_letter_code
_entity_poly.pdbx_strand_id
1 'polypeptide(L)'
;MKYAKEKHSYTDRTGNLTNSISYAIVRNKKLEYFSGENQPNNEGAKASLKVAMQMANSLPDAFSLIIVAGMNYAAYVEAKGYNVILPAELKAKKDFPAAMNQLMAKAKSKANELFGGVL
;
A
#
# COMPACT_ATOMS: atom_id res chain seq x y z
N MET A 1 -2.14 -1.06 6.28
CA MET A 1 -3.47 -1.48 5.77
C MET A 1 -4.50 -1.87 6.82
N LYS A 2 -4.11 -2.31 8.03
CA LYS A 2 -5.03 -2.59 9.14
C LYS A 2 -6.07 -1.46 9.35
N TYR A 3 -5.63 -0.21 9.24
CA TYR A 3 -6.50 0.97 9.37
C TYR A 3 -7.72 0.99 8.43
N ALA A 4 -7.55 0.82 7.11
CA ALA A 4 -8.69 0.80 6.19
C ALA A 4 -9.61 -0.39 6.43
N LYS A 5 -9.03 -1.58 6.70
CA LYS A 5 -9.78 -2.80 7.01
C LYS A 5 -10.52 -2.76 8.35
N GLU A 6 -10.16 -1.87 9.27
CA GLU A 6 -10.85 -1.70 10.56
C GLU A 6 -11.81 -0.51 10.57
N LYS A 7 -11.61 0.46 9.69
CA LYS A 7 -12.39 1.70 9.62
C LYS A 7 -13.40 1.72 8.48
N HIS A 8 -13.59 0.59 7.78
CA HIS A 8 -14.63 0.50 6.76
C HIS A 8 -16.02 0.69 7.38
N SER A 9 -16.94 1.29 6.61
CA SER A 9 -18.31 1.57 7.07
C SER A 9 -19.38 0.86 6.23
N TYR A 10 -18.97 0.05 5.24
CA TYR A 10 -19.88 -0.77 4.44
C TYR A 10 -20.10 -2.15 5.07
N THR A 11 -21.25 -2.76 4.79
CA THR A 11 -21.52 -4.17 5.12
C THR A 11 -20.74 -5.07 4.17
N ASP A 12 -19.75 -5.77 4.69
CA ASP A 12 -18.97 -6.72 3.91
C ASP A 12 -19.59 -8.12 3.96
N ARG A 13 -20.34 -8.49 2.91
CA ARG A 13 -21.07 -9.76 2.86
C ARG A 13 -20.20 -10.92 2.38
N THR A 14 -19.30 -10.67 1.43
CA THR A 14 -18.47 -11.72 0.79
C THR A 14 -17.00 -11.65 1.23
N GLY A 15 -16.58 -10.57 1.88
CA GLY A 15 -15.17 -10.32 2.19
C GLY A 15 -14.39 -9.72 1.02
N ASN A 16 -14.94 -9.70 -0.20
CA ASN A 16 -14.18 -9.38 -1.41
C ASN A 16 -13.72 -7.92 -1.42
N LEU A 17 -14.55 -6.98 -0.99
CA LEU A 17 -14.17 -5.57 -0.98
C LEU A 17 -13.02 -5.34 0.00
N THR A 18 -13.18 -5.76 1.26
CA THR A 18 -12.15 -5.56 2.29
C THR A 18 -10.87 -6.32 2.00
N ASN A 19 -10.96 -7.53 1.46
CA ASN A 19 -9.78 -8.31 1.09
C ASN A 19 -9.10 -7.80 -0.19
N SER A 20 -9.79 -7.00 -1.00
CA SER A 20 -9.17 -6.27 -2.10
C SER A 20 -8.40 -5.01 -1.68
N ILE A 21 -8.46 -4.63 -0.41
CA ILE A 21 -7.70 -3.50 0.13
C ILE A 21 -6.28 -3.98 0.51
N SER A 22 -5.28 -3.57 -0.28
CA SER A 22 -3.88 -3.99 -0.16
C SER A 22 -2.90 -2.85 -0.42
N TYR A 23 -1.64 -3.02 -0.03
CA TYR A 23 -0.55 -2.13 -0.41
C TYR A 23 0.61 -2.91 -1.04
N ALA A 24 1.39 -2.23 -1.87
CA ALA A 24 2.60 -2.78 -2.48
C ALA A 24 3.77 -1.80 -2.35
N ILE A 25 4.97 -2.33 -2.13
CA ILE A 25 6.22 -1.59 -2.28
C ILE A 25 6.78 -1.94 -3.64
N VAL A 26 6.99 -0.93 -4.48
CA VAL A 26 7.49 -1.08 -5.84
C VAL A 26 8.87 -0.44 -5.93
N ARG A 27 9.81 -1.12 -6.59
CA ARG A 27 11.10 -0.59 -6.97
C ARG A 27 11.37 -0.96 -8.43
N ASN A 28 11.75 0.02 -9.25
CA ASN A 28 12.06 -0.20 -10.67
C ASN A 28 10.95 -1.01 -11.39
N LYS A 29 9.69 -0.60 -11.17
CA LYS A 29 8.48 -1.22 -11.72
C LYS A 29 8.23 -2.68 -11.30
N LYS A 30 9.00 -3.22 -10.35
CA LYS A 30 8.79 -4.55 -9.75
C LYS A 30 8.22 -4.44 -8.35
N LEU A 31 7.28 -5.33 -8.02
CA LEU A 31 6.77 -5.44 -6.66
C LEU A 31 7.85 -6.13 -5.81
N GLU A 32 8.40 -5.41 -4.85
CA GLU A 32 9.32 -5.94 -3.83
C GLU A 32 8.54 -6.56 -2.66
N TYR A 33 7.31 -6.09 -2.45
CA TYR A 33 6.42 -6.61 -1.41
C TYR A 33 4.96 -6.34 -1.79
N PHE A 34 4.08 -7.29 -1.48
CA PHE A 34 2.63 -7.11 -1.60
C PHE A 34 1.87 -7.66 -0.39
N SER A 35 0.99 -6.85 0.19
CA SER A 35 0.30 -7.22 1.44
C SER A 35 -0.82 -8.23 1.26
N GLY A 36 -1.26 -8.48 0.02
CA GLY A 36 -2.38 -9.38 -0.29
C GLY A 36 -1.95 -10.82 -0.59
N GLU A 37 -0.66 -11.15 -0.54
CA GLU A 37 -0.13 -12.49 -0.92
C GLU A 37 -0.71 -13.63 -0.08
N ASN A 38 -1.02 -13.38 1.20
CA ASN A 38 -1.49 -14.41 2.13
C ASN A 38 -2.96 -14.85 1.92
N GLN A 39 -3.60 -14.42 0.83
CA GLN A 39 -4.99 -14.78 0.52
C GLN A 39 -5.17 -15.24 -0.94
N PRO A 40 -4.43 -16.27 -1.39
CA PRO A 40 -4.38 -16.65 -2.80
C PRO A 40 -5.72 -17.17 -3.36
N ASN A 41 -6.65 -17.60 -2.51
CA ASN A 41 -7.99 -18.06 -2.92
C ASN A 41 -9.06 -16.98 -2.81
N ASN A 42 -8.73 -15.78 -2.33
CA ASN A 42 -9.69 -14.68 -2.22
C ASN A 42 -9.71 -13.84 -3.52
N GLU A 43 -10.90 -13.67 -4.09
CA GLU A 43 -11.10 -12.90 -5.32
C GLU A 43 -10.67 -11.43 -5.18
N GLY A 44 -10.98 -10.82 -4.03
CA GLY A 44 -10.54 -9.49 -3.67
C GLY A 44 -9.02 -9.33 -3.72
N ALA A 45 -8.31 -10.25 -3.07
CA ALA A 45 -6.85 -10.25 -3.05
C ALA A 45 -6.25 -10.39 -4.46
N LYS A 46 -6.76 -11.32 -5.27
CA LYS A 46 -6.35 -11.48 -6.69
C LYS A 46 -6.56 -10.22 -7.51
N ALA A 47 -7.72 -9.58 -7.37
CA ALA A 47 -8.01 -8.34 -8.08
C ALA A 47 -7.07 -7.20 -7.67
N SER A 48 -6.79 -7.09 -6.37
CA SER A 48 -5.87 -6.06 -5.87
C SER A 48 -4.44 -6.26 -6.35
N LEU A 49 -3.98 -7.50 -6.46
CA LEU A 49 -2.67 -7.83 -7.05
C LEU A 49 -2.60 -7.42 -8.52
N LYS A 50 -3.63 -7.75 -9.31
CA LYS A 50 -3.71 -7.39 -10.72
C LYS A 50 -3.61 -5.87 -10.93
N VAL A 51 -4.38 -5.11 -10.16
CA VAL A 51 -4.36 -3.64 -10.24
C VAL A 51 -3.02 -3.06 -9.78
N ALA A 52 -2.41 -3.62 -8.72
CA ALA A 52 -1.08 -3.19 -8.26
C ALA A 52 0.01 -3.43 -9.32
N MET A 53 0.01 -4.60 -9.98
CA MET A 53 0.94 -4.91 -11.07
C MET A 53 0.75 -3.97 -12.27
N GLN A 54 -0.50 -3.66 -12.63
CA GLN A 54 -0.80 -2.71 -13.69
C GLN A 54 -0.26 -1.31 -13.37
N MET A 55 -0.47 -0.83 -12.14
CA MET A 55 0.03 0.47 -11.70
C MET A 55 1.56 0.50 -11.65
N ALA A 56 2.21 -0.57 -11.19
CA ALA A 56 3.67 -0.62 -11.06
C ALA A 56 4.40 -0.29 -12.37
N ASN A 57 3.86 -0.70 -13.52
CA ASN A 57 4.44 -0.40 -14.84
C ASN A 57 4.40 1.09 -15.22
N SER A 58 3.47 1.85 -14.64
CA SER A 58 3.31 3.30 -14.88
C SER A 58 4.13 4.18 -13.93
N LEU A 59 4.75 3.58 -12.91
CA LEU A 59 5.50 4.30 -11.88
C LEU A 59 6.93 4.62 -12.34
N PRO A 60 7.52 5.71 -11.81
CA PRO A 60 8.92 6.04 -12.07
C PRO A 60 9.87 4.94 -11.58
N ASP A 61 11.09 4.95 -12.09
CA ASP A 61 12.18 4.06 -11.64
C ASP A 61 12.73 4.53 -10.28
N ALA A 62 11.88 4.44 -9.27
CA ALA A 62 12.12 4.83 -7.88
C ALA A 62 11.35 3.90 -6.94
N PHE A 63 11.59 4.03 -5.64
CA PHE A 63 10.73 3.42 -4.64
C PHE A 63 9.37 4.12 -4.63
N SER A 64 8.30 3.33 -4.77
CA SER A 64 6.93 3.82 -4.76
C SER A 64 6.06 2.98 -3.83
N LEU A 65 5.13 3.63 -3.13
CA LEU A 65 4.11 2.98 -2.32
C LEU A 65 2.78 3.00 -3.09
N ILE A 66 2.26 1.81 -3.38
CA ILE A 66 0.91 1.63 -3.92
C ILE A 66 -0.03 1.31 -2.76
N ILE A 67 -1.17 2.00 -2.71
CA ILE A 67 -2.32 1.66 -1.87
C ILE A 67 -3.47 1.39 -2.84
N VAL A 68 -4.14 0.23 -2.75
CA VAL A 68 -5.10 -0.22 -3.76
C VAL A 68 -6.33 -0.88 -3.15
N ALA A 69 -7.50 -0.64 -3.74
CA ALA A 69 -8.72 -1.41 -3.57
C ALA A 69 -9.05 -2.07 -4.93
N GLY A 70 -8.90 -3.38 -5.02
CA GLY A 70 -8.91 -4.10 -6.30
C GLY A 70 -10.28 -4.35 -6.93
N MET A 71 -11.36 -4.29 -6.15
CA MET A 71 -12.72 -4.49 -6.68
C MET A 71 -13.17 -3.30 -7.53
N ASN A 72 -13.73 -3.57 -8.72
CA ASN A 72 -14.21 -2.54 -9.65
C ASN A 72 -15.33 -1.66 -9.09
N TYR A 73 -16.09 -2.15 -8.11
CA TYR A 73 -17.14 -1.40 -7.41
C TYR A 73 -16.62 -0.63 -6.19
N ALA A 74 -15.32 -0.69 -5.86
CA ALA A 74 -14.75 0.02 -4.70
C ALA A 74 -14.98 1.53 -4.78
N ALA A 75 -14.73 2.13 -5.95
CA ALA A 75 -14.95 3.56 -6.19
C ALA A 75 -16.43 3.95 -6.03
N TYR A 76 -17.35 3.10 -6.47
CA TYR A 76 -18.79 3.32 -6.31
C TYR A 76 -19.22 3.29 -4.84
N VAL A 77 -18.68 2.35 -4.06
CA VAL A 77 -18.95 2.26 -2.62
C VAL A 77 -18.38 3.48 -1.90
N GLU A 78 -17.18 3.92 -2.25
CA GLU A 78 -16.57 5.12 -1.66
C GLU A 78 -17.34 6.40 -2.03
N ALA A 79 -17.82 6.52 -3.27
CA ALA A 79 -18.64 7.64 -3.73
C ALA A 79 -20.00 7.75 -2.99
N LYS A 80 -20.50 6.66 -2.39
CA LYS A 80 -21.67 6.67 -1.50
C LYS A 80 -21.36 7.19 -0.09
N GLY A 81 -20.13 7.61 0.18
CA GLY A 81 -19.68 8.09 1.48
C GLY A 81 -19.20 6.98 2.42
N TYR A 82 -19.00 5.76 1.92
CA TYR A 82 -18.41 4.69 2.73
C TYR A 82 -16.89 4.77 2.73
N ASN A 83 -16.29 4.39 3.85
CA ASN A 83 -14.86 4.30 3.97
C ASN A 83 -14.36 3.03 3.29
N VAL A 84 -13.59 3.18 2.20
CA VAL A 84 -12.94 2.05 1.51
C VAL A 84 -11.42 2.21 1.56
N ILE A 85 -10.85 3.12 0.76
CA ILE A 85 -9.40 3.30 0.64
C ILE A 85 -8.95 4.69 1.09
N LEU A 86 -9.80 5.71 0.92
CA LEU A 86 -9.50 7.11 1.20
C LEU A 86 -8.94 7.34 2.62
N PRO A 87 -9.47 6.74 3.71
CA PRO A 87 -8.89 6.94 5.04
C PRO A 87 -7.45 6.45 5.17
N ALA A 88 -7.10 5.34 4.49
CA ALA A 88 -5.72 4.86 4.45
C ALA A 88 -4.82 5.78 3.62
N GLU A 89 -5.32 6.33 2.52
CA GLU A 89 -4.59 7.30 1.71
C GLU A 89 -4.27 8.57 2.51
N LEU A 90 -5.26 9.16 3.17
CA LEU A 90 -5.08 10.37 3.98
C LEU A 90 -4.10 10.13 5.13
N LYS A 91 -4.22 8.99 5.82
CA LYS A 91 -3.28 8.62 6.88
C LYS A 91 -1.86 8.41 6.34
N ALA A 92 -1.72 7.75 5.20
CA ALA A 92 -0.41 7.56 4.56
C ALA A 92 0.21 8.91 4.17
N LYS A 93 -0.55 9.80 3.51
CA LYS A 93 -0.09 11.16 3.17
C LYS A 93 0.39 11.94 4.39
N LYS A 94 -0.29 11.79 5.53
CA LYS A 94 0.08 12.43 6.80
C LYS A 94 1.34 11.84 7.42
N ASP A 95 1.42 10.51 7.53
CA ASP A 95 2.43 9.84 8.34
C ASP A 95 3.71 9.50 7.56
N PHE A 96 3.60 9.32 6.24
CA PHE A 96 4.70 8.85 5.39
C PHE A 96 5.92 9.76 5.40
N PRO A 97 5.80 11.11 5.34
CA PRO A 97 6.97 11.99 5.39
C PRO A 97 7.78 11.81 6.69
N ALA A 98 7.11 11.69 7.84
CA ALA A 98 7.77 11.49 9.13
C ALA A 98 8.47 10.12 9.20
N ALA A 99 7.81 9.05 8.72
CA ALA A 99 8.40 7.72 8.67
C ALA A 99 9.63 7.67 7.75
N MET A 100 9.58 8.34 6.59
CA MET A 100 10.71 8.42 5.67
C MET A 100 11.89 9.18 6.27
N ASN A 101 11.63 10.30 6.95
CA ASN A 101 12.69 11.06 7.64
C ASN A 101 13.42 10.19 8.68
N GLN A 102 12.68 9.41 9.46
CA GLN A 102 13.27 8.48 10.42
C GLN A 102 14.10 7.37 9.75
N LEU A 103 13.59 6.80 8.65
CA LEU A 103 14.30 5.78 7.88
C LEU A 103 15.61 6.33 7.32
N MET A 104 15.57 7.51 6.71
CA MET A 104 16.75 8.19 6.16
C MET A 104 17.77 8.53 7.24
N ALA A 105 17.33 8.96 8.43
CA ALA A 105 18.23 9.22 9.55
C ALA A 105 18.95 7.94 10.01
N LYS A 106 18.23 6.82 10.13
CA LYS A 106 18.82 5.50 10.47
C LYS A 106 19.81 5.02 9.41
N ALA A 107 19.46 5.15 8.13
CA ALA A 107 20.33 4.77 7.03
C ALA A 107 21.64 5.59 7.03
N LYS A 108 21.56 6.91 7.23
CA LYS A 108 22.73 7.78 7.38
C LYS A 108 23.59 7.39 8.59
N SER A 109 22.97 7.15 9.75
CA SER A 109 23.69 6.71 10.94
C SER A 109 24.45 5.41 10.70
N LYS A 110 23.83 4.43 10.04
CA LYS A 110 24.47 3.14 9.76
C LYS A 110 25.58 3.28 8.73
N ALA A 111 25.40 4.12 7.72
CA ALA A 111 26.46 4.41 6.74
C ALA A 111 27.69 5.04 7.40
N ASN A 112 27.48 5.99 8.34
CA ASN A 112 28.58 6.59 9.09
C ASN A 112 29.30 5.57 9.98
N GLU A 113 28.58 4.65 10.61
CA GLU A 113 29.19 3.55 11.40
C GLU A 113 30.05 2.63 10.53
N LEU A 114 29.58 2.28 9.33
CA LEU A 114 30.25 1.32 8.45
C LEU A 114 31.39 1.94 7.65
N PHE A 115 31.28 3.21 7.27
CA PHE A 115 32.19 3.85 6.31
C PHE A 115 32.83 5.15 6.81
N GLY A 116 32.35 5.71 7.92
CA GLY A 116 32.82 7.00 8.46
C GLY A 116 34.17 6.96 9.16
N GLY A 117 34.78 5.77 9.33
CA GLY A 117 36.16 5.61 9.81
C GLY A 117 37.19 5.43 8.69
N VAL A 118 36.79 5.50 7.42
CA VAL A 118 37.69 5.37 6.27
C VAL A 118 37.87 6.76 5.64
N LEU A 119 38.63 7.62 6.33
CA LEU A 119 39.33 8.79 5.81
C LEU A 119 40.35 9.24 6.87
#